data_AF-A0A3N1ZQ91-F1
#
_entry.id   AF-A0A3N1ZQ91-F1
#
_cell.length_a   1.000
_cell.length_b   1.000
_cell.length_c   1.000
_cell.angle_alpha   90.00
_cell.angle_beta   90.00
_cell.angle_gamma   90.00
#
_symmetry.space_group_name_H-M   'P 1'
#
loop_
_entity.id
_entity.type
_entity.pdbx_description
1 polymer ?
#
loop_
_entity_poly.entity_id
_entity_poly.type
_entity_poly.pdbx_seq_one_letter_code
_entity_poly.pdbx_strand_id
1 'polypeptide(L)'
;MTEQTITQTTTTSSDERDLQEAEHIRRHHAHLVAELDGLTRAFHEAHDADTDRARAAVAAFLDDSLLPHARGEEETIYRAAAGLESGAPLVDALVREHRLIQQMVSAFGSSSPADARVWGLAISETFRSHQAKEDEVVVPLLLAAPGVSLVEAHAGH
;
A
#
# COMPACT_ATOMS: atom_id res chain seq x y z
N MET A 1 35.42 -29.23 32.36
CA MET A 1 34.96 -28.03 31.64
C MET A 1 34.79 -28.40 30.19
N THR A 2 33.54 -28.57 29.76
CA THR A 2 33.20 -28.53 28.33
C THR A 2 31.75 -28.05 28.26
N GLU A 3 31.61 -26.74 28.16
CA GLU A 3 30.33 -26.10 27.87
C GLU A 3 29.94 -26.47 26.44
N GLN A 4 28.85 -27.23 26.29
CA GLN A 4 28.20 -27.41 25.01
C GLN A 4 27.42 -26.13 24.72
N THR A 5 27.98 -25.30 23.85
CA THR A 5 27.24 -24.21 23.21
C THR A 5 26.15 -24.82 22.33
N ILE A 6 24.92 -24.80 22.83
CA ILE A 6 23.73 -25.08 22.03
C ILE A 6 23.52 -23.87 21.12
N THR A 7 23.90 -23.98 19.85
CA THR A 7 23.43 -23.06 18.82
C THR A 7 21.93 -23.31 18.66
N GLN A 8 21.15 -22.51 19.38
CA GLN A 8 19.69 -22.51 19.29
C GLN A 8 19.33 -21.85 17.96
N THR A 9 19.16 -22.65 16.90
CA THR A 9 18.49 -22.20 15.69
C THR A 9 17.05 -21.89 16.07
N THR A 10 16.75 -20.62 16.32
CA THR A 10 15.39 -20.16 16.62
C THR A 10 14.56 -20.28 15.34
N THR A 11 13.90 -21.42 15.16
CA THR A 11 12.82 -21.56 14.19
C THR A 11 11.65 -20.69 14.66
N THR A 12 11.48 -19.52 14.04
CA THR A 12 10.33 -18.63 14.24
C THR A 12 9.03 -19.38 13.91
N SER A 13 8.01 -19.24 14.77
CA SER A 13 6.71 -19.90 14.55
C SER A 13 5.99 -19.33 13.32
N SER A 14 4.98 -20.02 12.78
CA SER A 14 4.21 -19.49 11.65
C SER A 14 3.56 -18.15 12.01
N ASP A 15 2.91 -18.09 13.17
CA ASP A 15 2.25 -16.89 13.69
C ASP A 15 3.23 -15.72 13.85
N GLU A 16 4.46 -16.00 14.34
CA GLU A 16 5.49 -14.97 14.46
C GLU A 16 5.95 -14.45 13.09
N ARG A 17 6.02 -15.31 12.06
CA ARG A 17 6.34 -14.89 10.69
C ARG A 17 5.22 -14.04 10.09
N ASP A 18 3.96 -14.44 10.29
CA ASP A 18 2.82 -13.66 9.79
C ASP A 18 2.72 -12.29 10.49
N LEU A 19 3.03 -12.20 11.79
CA LEU A 19 3.13 -10.92 12.49
C LEU A 19 4.28 -10.03 11.99
N GLN A 20 5.42 -10.63 11.65
CA GLN A 20 6.55 -9.91 11.04
C GLN A 20 6.19 -9.39 9.64
N GLU A 21 5.48 -10.19 8.85
CA GLU A 21 5.00 -9.80 7.52
C GLU A 21 3.97 -8.68 7.60
N ALA A 22 3.02 -8.77 8.54
CA ALA A 22 2.05 -7.71 8.78
C ALA A 22 2.73 -6.38 9.11
N GLU A 23 3.81 -6.43 9.89
CA GLU A 23 4.58 -5.23 10.21
C GLU A 23 5.43 -4.75 9.01
N HIS A 24 5.93 -5.66 8.18
CA HIS A 24 6.61 -5.31 6.94
C HIS A 24 5.66 -4.56 5.98
N ILE A 25 4.45 -5.08 5.78
CA ILE A 25 3.39 -4.46 4.98
C ILE A 25 3.05 -3.07 5.52
N ARG A 26 2.73 -2.93 6.82
CA ARG A 26 2.42 -1.63 7.43
C ARG A 26 3.53 -0.59 7.26
N ARG A 27 4.79 -1.00 7.40
CA ARG A 27 5.93 -0.09 7.17
C ARG A 27 6.04 0.33 5.71
N HIS A 28 5.78 -0.58 4.78
CA HIS A 28 5.77 -0.26 3.36
C HIS A 28 4.64 0.75 3.03
N HIS A 29 3.44 0.52 3.55
CA HIS A 29 2.30 1.43 3.41
C HIS A 29 2.61 2.82 3.96
N ALA A 30 3.13 2.88 5.18
CA ALA A 30 3.53 4.15 5.80
C ALA A 30 4.59 4.90 4.98
N HIS A 31 5.52 4.18 4.35
CA HIS A 31 6.52 4.76 3.46
C HIS A 31 5.89 5.37 2.20
N LEU A 32 5.00 4.63 1.52
CA LEU A 32 4.32 5.11 0.31
C LEU A 32 3.46 6.35 0.60
N VAL A 33 2.71 6.34 1.70
CA VAL A 33 1.91 7.49 2.14
C VAL A 33 2.79 8.70 2.40
N ALA A 34 3.89 8.53 3.16
CA ALA A 34 4.79 9.63 3.48
C ALA A 34 5.50 10.21 2.24
N GLU A 35 5.87 9.36 1.29
CA GLU A 35 6.50 9.80 0.04
C GLU A 35 5.51 10.59 -0.83
N LEU A 36 4.29 10.06 -1.04
CA LEU A 36 3.26 10.77 -1.80
C LEU A 36 2.89 12.12 -1.17
N ASP A 37 2.71 12.16 0.16
CA ASP A 37 2.47 13.41 0.89
C ASP A 37 3.61 14.41 0.69
N GLY A 38 4.86 13.94 0.70
CA GLY A 38 6.04 14.76 0.48
C GLY A 38 6.08 15.35 -0.92
N LEU A 39 5.83 14.53 -1.93
CA LEU A 39 5.84 14.92 -3.34
C LEU A 39 4.69 15.88 -3.68
N THR A 40 3.48 15.60 -3.20
CA THR A 40 2.31 16.45 -3.45
C THR A 40 2.46 17.81 -2.77
N ARG A 41 2.99 17.87 -1.54
CA ARG A 41 3.34 19.13 -0.87
C ARG A 41 4.42 19.90 -1.62
N ALA A 42 5.50 19.23 -2.04
CA ALA A 42 6.55 19.87 -2.84
C ALA A 42 6.00 20.43 -4.16
N PHE A 43 5.09 19.71 -4.82
CA PHE A 43 4.40 20.21 -6.01
C PHE A 43 3.53 21.42 -5.69
N HIS A 44 2.83 21.43 -4.55
CA HIS A 44 2.04 22.57 -4.08
C HIS A 44 2.86 23.82 -3.73
N GLU A 45 4.11 23.66 -3.32
CA GLU A 45 5.01 24.75 -2.95
C GLU A 45 5.89 25.22 -4.12
N ALA A 46 5.96 24.45 -5.21
CA ALA A 46 6.79 24.78 -6.36
C ALA A 46 6.26 25.99 -7.15
N HIS A 47 7.18 26.76 -7.72
CA HIS A 47 6.90 27.94 -8.55
C HIS A 47 7.79 27.96 -9.80
N ASP A 48 7.36 28.66 -10.84
CA ASP A 48 8.08 28.81 -12.11
C ASP A 48 8.59 27.46 -12.66
N ALA A 49 9.85 27.40 -13.09
CA ALA A 49 10.48 26.22 -13.68
C ALA A 49 10.52 24.99 -12.75
N ASP A 50 10.38 25.15 -11.44
CA ASP A 50 10.31 24.03 -10.50
C ASP A 50 8.94 23.32 -10.54
N THR A 51 7.89 23.99 -11.05
CA THR A 51 6.53 23.44 -11.11
C THR A 51 6.47 22.17 -11.94
N ASP A 52 7.06 22.19 -13.14
CA ASP A 52 7.04 21.03 -14.05
C ASP A 52 7.87 19.88 -13.50
N ARG A 53 9.03 20.17 -12.88
CA ARG A 53 9.86 19.16 -12.22
C ARG A 53 9.12 18.49 -11.06
N ALA A 54 8.48 19.28 -10.21
CA ALA A 54 7.74 18.74 -9.07
C ALA A 54 6.50 17.94 -9.51
N ARG A 55 5.79 18.41 -10.55
CA ARG A 55 4.69 17.65 -11.16
C ARG A 55 5.16 16.30 -11.71
N ALA A 56 6.29 16.29 -12.43
CA ALA A 56 6.86 15.07 -12.99
C ALA A 56 7.27 14.07 -11.91
N ALA A 57 7.76 14.53 -10.76
CA ALA A 57 8.08 13.67 -9.63
C ALA A 57 6.83 13.00 -9.04
N VAL A 58 5.72 13.73 -8.89
CA VAL A 58 4.43 13.13 -8.49
C VAL A 58 3.97 12.12 -9.54
N ALA A 59 4.01 12.46 -10.82
CA ALA A 59 3.61 11.55 -11.90
C ALA A 59 4.41 10.24 -11.88
N ALA A 60 5.73 10.33 -11.76
CA ALA A 60 6.61 9.17 -11.70
C ALA A 60 6.26 8.27 -10.50
N PHE A 61 6.05 8.84 -9.31
CA PHE A 61 5.66 8.04 -8.14
C PHE A 61 4.30 7.35 -8.33
N LEU A 62 3.32 8.03 -8.95
CA LEU A 62 2.01 7.44 -9.22
C LEU A 62 2.13 6.23 -10.16
N ASP A 63 2.91 6.36 -11.23
CA ASP A 63 3.04 5.33 -12.27
C ASP A 63 3.99 4.19 -11.89
N ASP A 64 5.11 4.50 -11.23
CA ASP A 64 6.18 3.53 -10.95
C ASP A 64 6.01 2.82 -9.59
N SER A 65 5.30 3.45 -8.64
CA SER A 65 5.14 2.93 -7.28
C SER A 65 3.68 2.66 -6.93
N LEU A 66 2.81 3.68 -6.94
CA LEU A 66 1.46 3.56 -6.39
C LEU A 66 0.57 2.60 -7.18
N LEU A 67 0.49 2.77 -8.51
CA LEU A 67 -0.35 1.91 -9.35
C LEU A 67 0.15 0.44 -9.41
N PRO A 68 1.47 0.18 -9.51
CA PRO A 68 2.00 -1.18 -9.39
C PRO A 68 1.74 -1.83 -8.02
N HIS A 69 1.83 -1.07 -6.93
CA HIS A 69 1.52 -1.55 -5.57
C HIS A 69 0.05 -2.03 -5.46
N ALA A 70 -0.90 -1.17 -5.84
CA ALA A 70 -2.34 -1.49 -5.83
C ALA A 70 -2.66 -2.75 -6.65
N ARG A 71 -2.02 -2.92 -7.81
CA ARG A 71 -2.17 -4.13 -8.63
C ARG A 71 -1.60 -5.37 -7.92
N GLY A 72 -0.45 -5.23 -7.26
CA GLY A 72 0.16 -6.29 -6.48
C GLY A 72 -0.78 -6.79 -5.38
N GLU A 73 -1.45 -5.90 -4.67
CA GLU A 73 -2.42 -6.25 -3.62
C GLU A 73 -3.63 -7.01 -4.17
N GLU A 74 -4.18 -6.53 -5.30
CA GLU A 74 -5.27 -7.23 -6.02
C GLU A 74 -4.89 -8.65 -6.43
N GLU A 75 -3.65 -8.84 -6.88
CA GLU A 75 -3.10 -10.12 -7.30
C GLU A 75 -2.73 -11.05 -6.11
N THR A 76 -2.65 -10.54 -4.88
CA THR A 76 -2.11 -11.27 -3.72
C THR A 76 -3.05 -11.22 -2.52
N ILE A 77 -2.86 -10.25 -1.61
CA ILE A 77 -3.59 -10.06 -0.34
C ILE A 77 -5.10 -10.07 -0.54
N TYR A 78 -5.60 -9.39 -1.58
CA TYR A 78 -7.04 -9.31 -1.85
C TYR A 78 -7.62 -10.63 -2.33
N ARG A 79 -6.85 -11.44 -3.06
CA ARG A 79 -7.28 -12.79 -3.45
C ARG A 79 -7.54 -13.65 -2.22
N ALA A 80 -6.63 -13.61 -1.25
CA ALA A 80 -6.77 -14.35 0.01
C ALA A 80 -7.96 -13.80 0.83
N ALA A 81 -8.04 -12.48 0.99
CA ALA A 81 -9.11 -11.84 1.78
C ALA A 81 -10.50 -12.05 1.16
N ALA A 82 -10.62 -12.05 -0.17
CA ALA A 82 -11.88 -12.32 -0.87
C ALA A 82 -12.35 -13.78 -0.73
N GLY A 83 -11.45 -14.70 -0.37
CA GLY A 83 -11.80 -16.07 -0.02
C GLY A 83 -12.53 -16.22 1.32
N LEU A 84 -12.49 -15.18 2.16
CA LEU A 84 -13.18 -15.14 3.44
C LEU A 84 -14.55 -14.48 3.30
N GLU A 85 -15.60 -15.08 3.89
CA GLU A 85 -16.98 -14.56 3.81
C GLU A 85 -17.07 -13.11 4.30
N SER A 86 -16.38 -12.78 5.39
CA SER A 86 -16.32 -11.42 5.94
C SER A 86 -15.42 -10.46 5.15
N GLY A 87 -14.52 -10.97 4.31
CA GLY A 87 -13.56 -10.16 3.53
C GLY A 87 -14.05 -9.78 2.14
N ALA A 88 -14.86 -10.63 1.50
CA ALA A 88 -15.29 -10.41 0.12
C ALA A 88 -15.96 -9.05 -0.15
N PRO A 89 -16.92 -8.55 0.67
CA PRO A 89 -17.52 -7.23 0.45
C PRO A 89 -16.53 -6.07 0.62
N LEU A 90 -15.56 -6.21 1.53
CA LEU A 90 -14.52 -5.23 1.77
C LEU A 90 -13.57 -5.15 0.58
N VAL A 91 -13.07 -6.29 0.10
CA VAL A 91 -12.20 -6.35 -1.08
C VAL A 91 -12.88 -5.75 -2.31
N ASP A 92 -14.15 -6.06 -2.55
CA ASP A 92 -14.91 -5.47 -3.66
C ASP A 92 -15.02 -3.93 -3.55
N ALA A 93 -15.14 -3.39 -2.34
CA ALA A 93 -15.08 -1.95 -2.10
C ALA A 93 -13.68 -1.36 -2.34
N LEU A 94 -12.63 -2.02 -1.89
CA LEU A 94 -11.24 -1.59 -2.07
C LEU A 94 -10.82 -1.59 -3.54
N VAL A 95 -11.19 -2.61 -4.31
CA VAL A 95 -10.94 -2.69 -5.76
C VAL A 95 -11.67 -1.55 -6.49
N ARG A 96 -12.87 -1.16 -6.06
CA ARG A 96 -13.53 0.05 -6.61
C ARG A 96 -12.77 1.33 -6.25
N GLU A 97 -12.19 1.41 -5.05
CA GLU A 97 -11.36 2.54 -4.63
C GLU A 97 -10.06 2.61 -5.44
N HIS A 98 -9.40 1.49 -5.74
CA HIS A 98 -8.28 1.44 -6.70
C HIS A 98 -8.66 2.01 -8.06
N ARG A 99 -9.83 1.64 -8.60
CA ARG A 99 -10.31 2.20 -9.87
C ARG A 99 -10.58 3.70 -9.77
N LEU A 100 -11.05 4.20 -8.63
CA LEU A 100 -11.23 5.63 -8.40
C LEU A 100 -9.86 6.34 -8.36
N ILE A 101 -8.87 5.77 -7.67
CA ILE A 101 -7.51 6.30 -7.63
C ILE A 101 -6.91 6.34 -9.04
N GLN A 102 -7.03 5.28 -9.83
CA GLN A 102 -6.60 5.25 -11.23
C GLN A 102 -7.24 6.35 -12.08
N GLN A 103 -8.54 6.61 -11.89
CA GLN A 103 -9.23 7.71 -12.58
C GLN A 103 -8.68 9.08 -12.16
N MET A 104 -8.39 9.28 -10.87
CA MET A 104 -7.77 10.51 -10.38
C MET A 104 -6.35 10.68 -10.90
N VAL A 105 -5.55 9.62 -11.00
CA VAL A 105 -4.21 9.64 -11.62
C VAL A 105 -4.30 10.04 -13.09
N SER A 106 -5.24 9.48 -13.84
CA SER A 106 -5.49 9.88 -15.23
C SER A 106 -5.88 11.37 -15.32
N ALA A 107 -6.75 11.85 -14.42
CA ALA A 107 -7.16 13.26 -14.38
C ALA A 107 -5.99 14.18 -14.03
N PHE A 108 -5.13 13.78 -13.09
CA PHE A 108 -3.88 14.48 -12.74
C PHE A 108 -2.98 14.66 -13.98
N GLY A 109 -2.79 13.59 -14.77
CA GLY A 109 -1.96 13.60 -15.96
C GLY A 109 -2.45 14.54 -17.06
N SER A 110 -3.77 14.61 -17.28
CA SER A 110 -4.37 15.43 -18.34
C SER A 110 -4.67 16.89 -17.94
N SER A 111 -4.51 17.23 -16.66
CA SER A 111 -4.95 18.52 -16.11
C SER A 111 -3.98 19.68 -16.34
N SER A 112 -4.49 20.91 -16.16
CA SER A 112 -3.64 22.09 -15.98
C SER A 112 -2.77 21.94 -14.72
N PRO A 113 -1.63 22.64 -14.57
CA PRO A 113 -0.83 22.56 -13.35
C PRO A 113 -1.61 22.92 -12.06
N ALA A 114 -2.57 23.83 -12.15
CA ALA A 114 -3.41 24.21 -11.02
C ALA A 114 -4.38 23.09 -10.62
N ASP A 115 -5.06 22.48 -11.60
CA ASP A 115 -6.00 21.38 -11.33
C ASP A 115 -5.26 20.10 -10.94
N ALA A 116 -4.07 19.85 -11.50
CA ALA A 116 -3.22 18.73 -11.13
C ALA A 116 -2.83 18.78 -9.65
N ARG A 117 -2.64 19.96 -9.07
CA ARG A 117 -2.40 20.12 -7.63
C ARG A 117 -3.59 19.63 -6.79
N VAL A 118 -4.80 20.01 -7.19
CA VAL A 118 -6.04 19.54 -6.55
C VAL A 118 -6.15 18.02 -6.62
N TRP A 119 -5.91 17.44 -7.80
CA TRP A 119 -5.90 15.98 -7.95
C TRP A 119 -4.81 15.31 -7.12
N GLY A 120 -3.61 15.89 -7.05
CA GLY A 120 -2.52 15.37 -6.21
C GLY A 120 -2.91 15.25 -4.74
N LEU A 121 -3.52 16.29 -4.16
CA LEU A 121 -4.02 16.23 -2.78
C LEU A 121 -5.15 15.22 -2.61
N ALA A 122 -6.09 15.18 -3.56
CA ALA A 122 -7.19 14.22 -3.52
C ALA A 122 -6.69 12.76 -3.55
N ILE A 123 -5.67 12.47 -4.37
CA ILE A 123 -5.02 11.17 -4.41
C ILE A 123 -4.32 10.88 -3.08
N SER A 124 -3.56 11.83 -2.52
CA SER A 124 -2.86 11.66 -1.22
C SER A 124 -3.80 11.27 -0.10
N GLU A 125 -4.90 12.02 0.09
CA GLU A 125 -5.85 11.77 1.16
C GLU A 125 -6.67 10.49 0.94
N THR A 126 -7.04 10.21 -0.32
CA THR A 126 -7.73 8.95 -0.65
C THR A 126 -6.81 7.76 -0.38
N PHE A 127 -5.54 7.82 -0.80
CA PHE A 127 -4.57 6.75 -0.60
C PHE A 127 -4.26 6.53 0.88
N ARG A 128 -4.12 7.60 1.68
CA ARG A 128 -4.00 7.48 3.14
C ARG A 128 -5.19 6.75 3.75
N SER A 129 -6.41 7.14 3.37
CA SER A 129 -7.62 6.47 3.85
C SER A 129 -7.72 5.03 3.35
N HIS A 130 -7.22 4.74 2.16
CA HIS A 130 -7.19 3.39 1.58
C HIS A 130 -6.28 2.48 2.40
N GLN A 131 -5.03 2.88 2.62
CA GLN A 131 -4.03 2.09 3.33
C GLN A 131 -4.42 1.86 4.79
N ALA A 132 -5.12 2.81 5.42
CA ALA A 132 -5.68 2.60 6.76
C ALA A 132 -6.69 1.43 6.80
N LYS A 133 -7.52 1.24 5.76
CA LYS A 133 -8.45 0.10 5.68
C LYS A 133 -7.68 -1.22 5.56
N GLU A 134 -6.56 -1.21 4.85
CA GLU A 134 -5.74 -2.41 4.69
C GLU A 134 -5.02 -2.76 6.00
N ASP A 135 -4.37 -1.78 6.61
CA ASP A 135 -3.60 -1.95 7.85
C ASP A 135 -4.47 -2.29 9.06
N GLU A 136 -5.65 -1.68 9.15
CA GLU A 136 -6.54 -1.81 10.32
C GLU A 136 -7.64 -2.87 10.14
N VAL A 137 -7.92 -3.30 8.89
CA VAL A 137 -9.01 -4.25 8.62
C VAL A 137 -8.54 -5.47 7.83
N VAL A 138 -7.94 -5.30 6.65
CA VAL A 138 -7.57 -6.43 5.78
C VAL A 138 -6.48 -7.29 6.41
N VAL A 139 -5.38 -6.67 6.87
CA VAL A 139 -4.26 -7.38 7.49
C VAL A 139 -4.71 -8.10 8.78
N PRO A 140 -5.42 -7.46 9.73
CA PRO A 140 -5.95 -8.16 10.90
C PRO A 140 -6.94 -9.26 10.57
N LEU A 141 -7.77 -9.10 9.52
CA LEU A 141 -8.69 -10.13 9.07
C LEU A 141 -7.94 -11.40 8.64
N LEU A 142 -6.87 -11.25 7.85
CA LEU A 142 -6.04 -12.38 7.41
C LEU A 142 -5.29 -13.04 8.56
N LEU A 143 -4.72 -12.25 9.48
CA LEU A 143 -4.05 -12.78 10.67
C LEU A 143 -4.99 -13.59 11.59
N ALA A 144 -6.27 -13.23 11.64
CA ALA A 144 -7.26 -13.91 12.47
C ALA A 144 -7.88 -15.14 11.79
N ALA A 145 -7.68 -15.33 10.48
CA ALA A 145 -8.33 -16.37 9.70
C ALA A 145 -7.62 -17.73 9.88
N PRO A 146 -8.32 -18.78 10.36
CA PRO A 146 -7.71 -20.10 10.52
C PRO A 146 -7.26 -20.68 9.18
N GLY A 147 -6.01 -21.14 9.12
CA GLY A 147 -5.45 -21.78 7.93
C GLY A 147 -5.04 -20.83 6.81
N VAL A 148 -5.01 -19.52 7.07
CA VAL A 148 -4.44 -18.51 6.18
C VAL A 148 -3.06 -18.13 6.69
N SER A 149 -2.03 -18.16 5.83
CA SER A 149 -0.74 -17.54 6.10
C SER A 149 -0.67 -16.19 5.38
N LEU A 150 -0.36 -15.12 6.11
CA LEU A 150 -0.17 -13.80 5.53
C LEU A 150 1.08 -13.76 4.64
N VAL A 151 2.14 -14.48 5.03
CA VAL A 151 3.36 -14.63 4.20
C VAL A 151 3.03 -15.24 2.84
N GLU A 152 2.27 -16.34 2.82
CA GLU A 152 1.90 -17.01 1.56
C GLU A 152 0.96 -16.12 0.73
N ALA A 153 -0.04 -15.51 1.38
CA ALA A 153 -0.96 -14.58 0.73
C ALA A 153 -0.23 -13.40 0.08
N HIS A 154 0.73 -12.78 0.77
CA HIS A 154 1.52 -11.65 0.25
C HIS A 154 2.45 -12.07 -0.89
N ALA A 155 3.03 -13.27 -0.81
CA ALA A 155 3.82 -13.84 -1.91
C ALA A 155 2.98 -14.25 -3.13
N GLY A 156 1.66 -14.32 -2.99
CA GLY A 156 0.72 -14.71 -4.05
C GLY A 156 0.57 -16.22 -4.23
N HIS A 157 0.86 -17.00 -3.19
CA HIS A 157 0.80 -18.47 -3.18
C HIS A 157 -0.44 -19.01 -2.46
#